data_AF-A0A5N4D8Q2-F1
#
_entry.id   AF-A0A5N4D8Q2-F1
#
_cell.length_a   1.000
_cell.length_b   1.000
_cell.length_c   1.000
_cell.angle_alpha   90.00
_cell.angle_beta   90.00
_cell.angle_gamma   90.00
#
_symmetry.space_group_name_H-M   'P 1'
#
loop_
_entity.id
_entity.type
_entity.pdbx_description
1 polymer ?
#
loop_
_entity_poly.entity_id
_entity_poly.type
_entity_poly.pdbx_seq_one_letter_code
_entity_poly.pdbx_strand_id
1 'polypeptide(L)'
;MFTKEDLTEIRDILLANKVPVASHAGAISWCEVTMPAQNTGLGPKKTSFFQALSITTQISRGTIEILSDLQLIKTGDKLGASEAT
;
A
#
# COMPACT_ATOMS: atom_id res chain seq x y z
N MET A 1 -19.80 -15.85 -16.56
CA MET A 1 -19.97 -16.82 -15.47
C MET A 1 -21.28 -17.54 -15.67
N PHE A 2 -21.29 -18.88 -15.64
CA PHE A 2 -22.53 -19.67 -15.66
C PHE A 2 -22.73 -20.23 -14.25
N THR A 3 -23.85 -19.88 -13.62
CA THR A 3 -24.17 -20.21 -12.22
C THR A 3 -25.66 -20.52 -12.11
N LYS A 4 -26.02 -21.41 -11.17
CA LYS A 4 -27.40 -21.87 -10.95
C LYS A 4 -28.21 -21.01 -9.96
N GLU A 5 -27.55 -20.08 -9.26
CA GLU A 5 -28.13 -19.22 -8.23
C GLU A 5 -28.41 -17.80 -8.76
N ASP A 6 -29.18 -17.02 -8.00
CA ASP A 6 -29.60 -15.67 -8.34
C ASP A 6 -28.41 -14.71 -8.48
N LEU A 7 -28.49 -13.84 -9.50
CA LEU A 7 -27.42 -12.90 -9.89
C LEU A 7 -26.98 -11.97 -8.74
N THR A 8 -27.89 -11.66 -7.83
CA THR A 8 -27.64 -10.78 -6.69
C THR A 8 -26.75 -11.45 -5.64
N GLU A 9 -27.03 -12.71 -5.30
CA GLU A 9 -26.26 -13.45 -4.30
C GLU A 9 -24.84 -13.75 -4.77
N ILE A 10 -24.68 -14.09 -6.06
CA ILE A 10 -23.36 -14.31 -6.64
C ILE A 10 -22.53 -13.03 -6.67
N ARG A 11 -23.17 -11.87 -6.88
CA ARG A 11 -22.49 -10.58 -6.82
C ARG A 11 -21.98 -10.29 -5.41
N ASP A 12 -22.78 -10.56 -4.39
CA ASP A 12 -22.38 -10.36 -2.99
C ASP A 12 -21.31 -11.35 -2.55
N ILE A 13 -21.39 -12.61 -2.96
CA ILE A 13 -20.35 -13.63 -2.71
C ILE A 13 -19.03 -13.24 -3.40
N LEU A 14 -19.08 -12.70 -4.62
CA LEU A 14 -17.89 -12.22 -5.34
C LEU A 14 -17.29 -10.97 -4.69
N LEU A 15 -18.12 -10.04 -4.20
CA LEU A 15 -17.63 -8.87 -3.46
C LEU A 15 -17.04 -9.25 -2.09
N ALA A 16 -17.66 -10.21 -1.40
CA ALA A 16 -17.22 -10.68 -0.09
C ALA A 16 -15.89 -11.44 -0.15
N ASN A 17 -15.64 -12.18 -1.24
CA ASN A 17 -14.38 -12.88 -1.48
C ASN A 17 -13.31 -12.01 -2.16
N LYS A 18 -13.35 -10.69 -1.95
CA LYS A 18 -12.32 -9.79 -2.45
C LYS A 18 -11.03 -9.99 -1.63
N VAL A 19 -10.11 -10.78 -2.18
CA VAL A 19 -8.77 -10.94 -1.62
C VAL A 19 -8.05 -9.59 -1.67
N PRO A 20 -7.57 -9.04 -0.54
CA PRO A 20 -6.71 -7.88 -0.56
C PRO A 20 -5.38 -8.30 -1.21
N VAL A 21 -5.15 -7.83 -2.43
CA VAL A 21 -3.89 -8.03 -3.14
C VAL A 21 -3.07 -6.75 -3.05
N ALA A 22 -1.76 -6.90 -2.89
CA ALA A 22 -0.85 -5.78 -3.03
C ALA A 22 -1.03 -5.15 -4.42
N SER A 23 -1.07 -3.83 -4.44
CA SER A 23 -1.16 -3.04 -5.66
C SER A 23 -0.04 -3.42 -6.64
N HIS A 24 -0.38 -3.89 -7.85
CA HIS A 24 0.61 -4.23 -8.85
C HIS A 24 1.38 -2.98 -9.33
N ALA A 25 2.71 -3.11 -9.48
CA ALA A 25 3.56 -2.06 -10.03
C ALA A 25 3.05 -1.59 -11.41
N GLY A 26 2.84 -0.28 -11.58
CA GLY A 26 2.33 0.33 -12.81
C GLY A 26 0.80 0.31 -12.98
N ALA A 27 0.06 -0.27 -12.03
CA ALA A 27 -1.39 -0.17 -12.00
C ALA A 27 -1.84 1.22 -11.51
N ILE A 28 -3.07 1.59 -11.88
CA ILE A 28 -3.74 2.76 -11.32
C ILE A 28 -4.21 2.39 -9.90
N SER A 29 -3.95 3.25 -8.94
CA SER A 29 -4.42 3.04 -7.57
C SER A 29 -5.94 3.15 -7.47
N TRP A 30 -6.57 2.07 -6.96
CA TRP A 30 -8.01 2.01 -6.74
C TRP A 30 -8.42 2.49 -5.35
N CYS A 31 -7.45 2.63 -4.45
CA CYS A 31 -7.63 3.05 -3.08
C CYS A 31 -6.45 3.93 -2.68
N GLU A 32 -6.73 4.89 -1.81
CA GLU A 32 -5.70 5.70 -1.18
C GLU A 32 -4.87 4.84 -0.22
N VAL A 33 -3.54 5.00 -0.26
CA VAL A 33 -2.62 4.32 0.65
C VAL A 33 -1.91 5.37 1.49
N THR A 34 -2.11 5.29 2.80
CA THR A 34 -1.49 6.18 3.79
C THR A 34 -0.63 5.35 4.72
N MET A 35 0.62 5.78 4.91
CA MET A 35 1.52 5.20 5.90
C MET A 35 1.45 6.03 7.18
N PRO A 36 1.08 5.44 8.33
CA PRO A 36 1.12 6.14 9.59
C PRO A 36 2.56 6.27 10.13
N ALA A 37 2.79 7.28 10.97
CA ALA A 37 4.03 7.48 11.70
C ALA A 37 4.25 6.30 12.66
N GLN A 38 5.20 5.45 12.30
CA GLN A 38 5.56 4.29 13.10
C GLN A 38 7.05 3.97 12.97
N ASN A 39 7.60 3.32 14.00
CA ASN A 39 8.90 2.69 13.89
C ASN A 39 8.82 1.46 12.98
N THR A 40 9.58 1.45 11.89
CA THR A 40 9.56 0.35 10.92
C THR A 40 10.42 -0.84 11.37
N GLY A 41 11.26 -0.68 12.40
CA GLY A 41 12.16 -1.74 12.88
C GLY A 41 13.22 -2.16 11.84
N LEU A 42 13.27 -1.49 10.69
CA LEU A 42 14.24 -1.71 9.65
C LEU A 42 15.56 -1.04 10.04
N GLY A 43 16.67 -1.73 9.75
CA GLY A 43 18.01 -1.19 9.96
C GLY A 43 18.34 -0.02 9.02
N PRO A 44 19.32 0.82 9.37
CA PRO A 44 19.60 2.10 8.70
C PRO A 44 20.11 1.95 7.25
N LYS A 45 20.37 0.72 6.80
CA LYS A 45 20.89 0.42 5.46
C LYS A 45 19.87 0.66 4.33
N LYS A 46 18.57 0.73 4.65
CA LYS A 46 17.47 0.90 3.69
C LYS A 46 16.79 2.28 3.75
N THR A 47 17.39 3.27 4.42
CA THR A 47 16.82 4.64 4.51
C THR A 47 16.71 5.34 3.16
N SER A 48 17.62 5.04 2.22
CA SER A 48 17.61 5.63 0.87
C SER A 48 16.33 5.34 0.09
N PHE A 49 15.66 4.22 0.36
CA PHE A 49 14.39 3.86 -0.27
C PHE A 49 13.25 4.79 0.17
N PHE A 50 13.16 5.05 1.48
CA PHE A 50 12.18 5.97 2.05
C PHE A 50 12.45 7.41 1.60
N GLN A 51 13.72 7.81 1.48
CA GLN A 51 14.09 9.13 0.95
C GLN A 51 13.69 9.30 -0.53
N ALA A 52 13.85 8.27 -1.36
CA ALA A 52 13.44 8.30 -2.77
C ALA A 52 11.91 8.44 -2.93
N LEU A 53 11.15 7.95 -1.95
CA LEU A 53 9.69 8.09 -1.88
C LEU A 53 9.23 9.38 -1.19
N SER A 54 10.16 10.33 -0.93
CA SER A 54 9.88 11.57 -0.20
C SER A 54 9.30 11.38 1.21
N ILE A 55 9.61 10.24 1.84
CA ILE A 55 9.17 9.91 3.21
C ILE A 55 10.20 10.47 4.19
N THR A 56 9.74 11.36 5.07
CA THR A 56 10.59 11.97 6.11
C THR A 56 10.80 10.97 7.24
N THR A 57 12.00 10.38 7.31
CA THR A 57 12.38 9.38 8.31
C THR A 57 13.59 9.82 9.10
N GLN A 58 13.66 9.45 10.38
CA GLN A 58 14.78 9.71 11.28
C GLN A 58 15.33 8.40 11.82
N ILE A 59 16.66 8.31 11.96
CA ILE A 59 17.31 7.13 12.54
C ILE A 59 17.40 7.35 14.05
N SER A 60 16.64 6.55 14.81
CA SER A 60 16.65 6.54 16.27
C SER A 60 17.13 5.17 16.75
N ARG A 61 18.14 5.15 17.63
CA ARG A 61 18.64 3.91 18.29
C ARG A 61 18.97 2.74 17.33
N GLY A 62 19.32 3.04 16.07
CA GLY A 62 19.64 2.02 15.06
C GLY A 62 18.45 1.46 14.29
N THR A 63 17.24 2.00 14.48
CA THR A 63 16.04 1.70 13.69
C THR A 63 15.50 2.94 12.98
N ILE A 64 14.78 2.74 11.88
CA ILE A 64 14.17 3.83 11.10
C ILE A 64 12.78 4.17 11.66
N GLU A 65 12.62 5.39 12.15
CA GLU A 65 11.35 5.94 12.63
C GLU A 65 10.75 6.90 11.60
N ILE A 66 9.47 6.69 11.28
CA ILE A 66 8.68 7.61 10.45
C ILE A 66 8.10 8.68 11.36
N LEU A 67 8.40 9.95 11.07
CA LEU A 67 8.01 11.09 11.93
C LEU A 67 6.58 11.59 11.68
N SER A 68 6.07 11.39 10.46
CA SER A 68 4.80 11.97 10.02
C SER A 68 4.00 10.99 9.16
N ASP A 69 2.68 11.03 9.31
CA ASP A 69 1.77 10.32 8.42
C ASP A 69 1.88 10.90 7.01
N LEU A 70 2.08 10.04 6.02
CA LEU A 70 2.19 10.45 4.62
C LEU A 70 1.25 9.63 3.76
N GLN A 71 0.49 10.34 2.93
CA GLN A 71 -0.33 9.78 1.87
C GLN A 71 0.60 9.45 0.71
N LEU A 72 0.93 8.17 0.54
CA LEU A 72 1.86 7.72 -0.48
C LEU A 72 1.22 7.83 -1.87
N ILE A 73 -0.02 7.33 -1.99
CA ILE A 73 -0.68 7.17 -3.27
C ILE A 73 -2.11 7.68 -3.16
N LYS A 74 -2.48 8.59 -4.06
CA LYS A 74 -3.85 9.07 -4.26
C LYS A 74 -4.55 8.21 -5.29
N THR A 75 -5.88 8.07 -5.19
CA THR A 75 -6.70 7.37 -6.18
C THR A 75 -6.47 7.95 -7.58
N GLY A 76 -6.09 7.09 -8.54
CA GLY A 76 -5.80 7.50 -9.91
C GLY A 76 -4.32 7.74 -10.21
N ASP A 77 -3.45 7.72 -9.19
CA ASP A 77 -2.00 7.86 -9.39
C ASP A 77 -1.35 6.55 -9.81
N LYS A 78 -0.25 6.65 -10.56
CA LYS A 78 0.45 5.50 -11.12
C LYS A 78 1.43 4.94 -10.10
N LEU A 79 1.16 3.73 -9.65
CA LEU A 79 1.98 3.03 -8.67
C LEU A 79 3.39 2.77 -9.18
N GLY A 80 4.40 3.30 -8.48
CA GLY A 80 5.79 3.00 -8.77
C GLY A 80 6.14 1.56 -8.40
N ALA A 81 7.13 0.96 -9.07
CA ALA A 81 7.64 -0.37 -8.70
C ALA A 81 8.15 -0.43 -7.25
N SER A 82 8.56 0.72 -6.71
CA SER A 82 9.01 0.90 -5.32
C SER A 82 7.87 1.03 -4.30
N GLU A 83 6.61 1.13 -4.71
CA GLU A 83 5.46 1.22 -3.80
C GLU A 83 4.62 -0.06 -3.77
N ALA A 84 4.97 -1.01 -4.66
CA ALA A 84 4.23 -2.23 -4.94
C ALA A 84 4.82 -3.49 -4.28
N THR A 85 5.90 -3.36 -3.49
CA THR A 85 6.58 -4.49 -2.80
C THR A 85 6.40 -4.37 -1.30
#